data_AF-A0A8W8INC7-F1
#
_entry.id   AF-A0A8W8INC7-F1
#
_cell.length_a   1.000
_cell.length_b   1.000
_cell.length_c   1.000
_cell.angle_alpha   90.00
_cell.angle_beta   90.00
_cell.angle_gamma   90.00
#
_symmetry.space_group_name_H-M   'P 1'
#
loop_
_entity.id
_entity.type
_entity.pdbx_description
1 polymer ?
#
loop_
_entity_poly.entity_id
_entity_poly.type
_entity_poly.pdbx_seq_one_letter_code
_entity_poly.pdbx_strand_id
1 'polypeptide(L)'
;MAEESEPVELRSLKRMSTIGYRGYKREPSKRVFVNRSLMLERVKFYGFDMDYTLAMYKSPEYETLGFDLIRDAIVTFGYPDAIKEFKYDPTFPVRGLWFDMEYGNIIKADPYGNILVCVHGFKFLKIFPFPLQEDATPIIPFIFSLSCKN
;
A
#
# COMPACT_ATOMS: atom_id res chain seq x y z
N MET A 1 0.64 3.15 -62.11
CA MET A 1 -0.40 3.06 -61.07
C MET A 1 0.32 2.64 -59.81
N ALA A 2 0.36 3.54 -58.83
CA ALA A 2 1.18 3.39 -57.64
C ALA A 2 0.66 2.25 -56.76
N GLU A 3 1.54 1.32 -56.42
CA GLU A 3 1.34 0.44 -55.27
C GLU A 3 1.48 1.31 -54.01
N GLU A 4 0.36 1.65 -53.38
CA GLU A 4 0.38 2.17 -52.02
C GLU A 4 0.81 1.04 -51.08
N SER A 5 2.11 1.04 -50.78
CA SER A 5 2.70 0.22 -49.72
C SER A 5 2.05 0.56 -48.39
N GLU A 6 1.29 -0.37 -47.81
CA GLU A 6 0.75 -0.19 -46.46
C GLU A 6 1.86 0.06 -45.42
N PRO A 7 1.61 0.93 -44.42
CA PRO A 7 2.63 1.30 -43.43
C PRO A 7 3.08 0.09 -42.61
N VAL A 8 4.39 -0.03 -42.43
CA VAL A 8 5.10 -1.11 -41.71
C VAL A 8 4.57 -1.33 -40.28
N GLU A 9 4.00 -0.29 -39.68
CA GLU A 9 3.42 -0.28 -38.33
C GLU A 9 2.15 -1.16 -38.21
N LEU A 10 1.26 -1.10 -39.22
CA LEU A 10 0.05 -1.93 -39.28
C LEU A 10 0.35 -3.40 -39.57
N ARG A 11 1.42 -3.69 -40.33
CA ARG A 11 1.95 -5.05 -40.53
C ARG A 11 2.57 -5.64 -39.27
N SER A 12 3.07 -4.80 -38.37
CA SER A 12 3.67 -5.22 -37.10
C SER A 12 2.58 -5.54 -36.08
N LEU A 13 1.52 -4.73 -36.02
CA LEU A 13 0.34 -4.98 -35.19
C LEU A 13 -0.45 -6.23 -35.63
N LYS A 14 -0.58 -6.50 -36.94
CA LYS A 14 -1.18 -7.75 -37.44
C LYS A 14 -0.34 -9.00 -37.19
N ARG A 15 0.97 -8.87 -36.97
CA ARG A 15 1.85 -10.00 -36.60
C ARG A 15 1.79 -10.35 -35.11
N MET A 16 1.31 -9.42 -34.27
CA MET A 16 1.16 -9.64 -32.83
C MET A 16 -0.16 -10.32 -32.45
N SER A 17 -1.15 -10.38 -33.36
CA SER A 17 -2.46 -10.99 -33.08
C SER A 17 -2.49 -12.52 -33.22
N THR A 18 -1.45 -13.16 -33.76
CA THR A 18 -1.39 -14.62 -34.01
C THR A 18 -0.50 -15.41 -33.06
N ILE A 19 0.24 -14.76 -32.15
CA ILE A 19 0.92 -15.46 -31.05
C ILE A 19 -0.08 -15.56 -29.90
N GLY A 20 -0.85 -16.64 -29.89
CA GLY A 20 -1.68 -17.00 -28.75
C GLY A 20 -0.82 -17.02 -27.49
N TYR A 21 -1.05 -16.06 -26.60
CA TYR A 21 -0.39 -15.92 -25.30
C TYR A 21 -0.89 -17.01 -24.34
N ARG A 22 -0.77 -18.29 -24.71
CA ARG A 22 -1.13 -19.47 -23.91
C ARG A 22 0.07 -19.96 -23.08
N GLY A 23 0.84 -19.04 -22.52
CA GLY A 23 1.78 -19.37 -21.46
C GLY A 23 1.05 -19.29 -20.12
N TYR A 24 0.84 -20.42 -19.44
CA TYR A 24 0.48 -20.37 -18.02
C TYR A 24 1.56 -19.56 -17.30
N LYS A 25 1.23 -18.38 -16.78
CA LYS A 25 2.14 -17.55 -16.00
C LYS A 25 2.39 -18.22 -14.65
N ARG A 26 3.29 -19.21 -14.65
CA ARG A 26 3.60 -20.04 -13.48
C ARG A 26 4.47 -19.28 -12.47
N GLU A 27 5.32 -18.37 -12.93
CA GLU A 27 6.12 -17.50 -12.07
C GLU A 27 5.21 -16.69 -11.12
N PRO A 28 5.45 -16.71 -9.80
CA PRO A 28 4.64 -15.97 -8.84
C PRO A 28 4.55 -14.46 -9.14
N SER A 29 5.62 -13.86 -9.66
CA SER A 29 5.70 -12.43 -10.01
C SER A 29 4.80 -12.04 -11.19
N LYS A 30 4.39 -12.99 -12.04
CA LYS A 30 3.55 -12.75 -13.23
C LYS A 30 2.13 -13.31 -13.06
N ARG A 31 1.81 -13.85 -11.88
CA ARG A 31 0.54 -14.55 -11.62
C ARG A 31 -0.52 -13.58 -11.07
N VAL A 32 -1.77 -13.80 -11.45
CA VAL A 32 -2.94 -13.19 -10.81
C VAL A 32 -3.47 -14.16 -9.74
N PHE A 33 -3.51 -13.74 -8.49
CA PHE A 33 -4.01 -14.54 -7.37
C PHE A 33 -5.54 -14.47 -7.28
N VAL A 34 -6.16 -15.55 -6.80
CA VAL A 34 -7.62 -15.70 -6.76
C VAL A 34 -8.06 -16.04 -5.34
N ASN A 35 -8.77 -15.11 -4.68
CA ASN A 35 -9.40 -15.38 -3.38
C ASN A 35 -10.79 -15.98 -3.55
N ARG A 36 -11.54 -15.56 -4.60
CA ARG A 36 -12.87 -16.07 -4.96
C ARG A 36 -12.94 -16.28 -6.47
N SER A 37 -13.61 -17.36 -6.91
CA SER A 37 -13.77 -17.68 -8.32
C SER A 37 -14.48 -16.56 -9.07
N LEU A 38 -13.93 -16.14 -10.21
CA LEU A 38 -14.47 -15.07 -11.06
C LEU A 38 -14.40 -15.49 -12.53
N MET A 39 -15.52 -15.44 -13.23
CA MET A 39 -15.62 -15.74 -14.66
C MET A 39 -15.46 -14.45 -15.47
N LEU A 40 -14.29 -14.23 -16.07
CA LEU A 40 -13.97 -13.00 -16.81
C LEU A 40 -14.90 -12.76 -18.00
N GLU A 41 -15.47 -13.81 -18.60
CA GLU A 41 -16.45 -13.72 -19.69
C GLU A 41 -17.72 -12.93 -19.31
N ARG A 42 -18.07 -12.89 -18.02
CA ARG A 42 -19.26 -12.16 -17.54
C ARG A 42 -18.97 -10.68 -17.25
N VAL A 43 -17.71 -10.26 -17.24
CA VAL A 43 -17.31 -8.89 -16.92
C VAL A 43 -17.40 -8.03 -18.17
N LYS A 44 -18.25 -6.99 -18.15
CA LYS A 44 -18.49 -6.09 -19.29
C LYS A 44 -17.67 -4.80 -19.23
N PHE A 45 -17.30 -4.36 -18.04
CA PHE A 45 -16.61 -3.10 -17.82
C PHE A 45 -15.38 -3.32 -16.95
N TYR A 46 -14.31 -2.60 -17.27
CA TYR A 46 -13.05 -2.62 -16.54
C TYR A 46 -12.76 -1.20 -16.07
N GLY A 47 -12.84 -0.98 -14.76
CA GLY A 47 -12.45 0.28 -14.13
C GLY A 47 -11.00 0.21 -13.66
N PHE A 48 -10.26 1.30 -13.83
CA PHE A 48 -8.90 1.45 -13.34
C PHE A 48 -8.82 2.68 -12.44
N ASP A 49 -8.13 2.52 -11.32
CA ASP A 49 -7.65 3.65 -10.51
C ASP A 49 -6.32 4.15 -11.08
N MET A 50 -5.91 5.37 -10.75
CA MET A 50 -4.69 5.98 -11.28
C MET A 50 -3.48 5.69 -10.40
N ASP A 51 -3.47 6.24 -9.19
CA ASP A 51 -2.30 6.29 -8.32
C ASP A 51 -2.01 4.91 -7.73
N TYR A 52 -0.75 4.48 -7.79
CA TYR A 52 -0.30 3.13 -7.40
C TYR A 52 -0.97 1.96 -8.14
N THR A 53 -1.83 2.22 -9.15
CA THR A 53 -2.47 1.20 -10.00
C THR A 53 -1.95 1.27 -11.43
N LEU A 54 -2.22 2.37 -12.14
CA LEU A 54 -1.65 2.62 -13.48
C LEU A 54 -0.31 3.37 -13.36
N ALA A 55 -0.28 4.39 -12.49
CA ALA A 55 0.92 5.16 -12.18
C ALA A 55 1.59 4.59 -10.94
N MET A 56 2.52 3.65 -11.14
CA MET A 56 3.39 3.18 -10.07
C MET A 56 4.53 4.17 -9.81
N TYR A 57 4.49 4.83 -8.65
CA TYR A 57 5.60 5.65 -8.19
C TYR A 57 6.81 4.79 -7.80
N LYS A 58 8.00 5.34 -8.01
CA LYS A 58 9.27 4.67 -7.67
C LYS A 58 9.55 4.84 -6.19
N SER A 59 9.86 3.71 -5.56
CA SER A 59 10.28 3.64 -4.16
C SER A 59 11.80 3.45 -4.11
N PRO A 60 12.53 4.18 -3.24
CA PRO A 60 12.06 5.04 -2.14
C PRO A 60 11.96 6.54 -2.48
N GLU A 61 12.16 6.95 -3.73
CA GLU A 61 12.32 8.36 -4.08
C GLU A 61 11.04 9.18 -3.87
N TYR A 62 9.88 8.63 -4.19
CA TYR A 62 8.60 9.32 -4.03
C TYR A 62 8.25 9.52 -2.55
N GLU A 63 8.46 8.49 -1.71
CA GLU A 63 8.21 8.57 -0.28
C GLU A 63 9.18 9.55 0.40
N THR A 64 10.44 9.57 -0.04
CA THR A 64 11.45 10.52 0.45
C THR A 64 11.03 11.96 0.15
N LEU A 65 10.59 12.23 -1.08
CA LEU A 65 10.08 13.56 -1.46
C LEU A 65 8.89 13.97 -0.59
N GLY A 66 7.92 13.08 -0.38
CA GLY A 66 6.77 13.35 0.48
C GLY A 66 7.17 13.66 1.93
N PHE A 67 8.14 12.91 2.46
CA PHE A 67 8.67 13.14 3.80
C PHE A 67 9.34 14.52 3.93
N ASP A 68 10.19 14.89 2.97
CA ASP A 68 10.89 16.18 2.97
C ASP A 68 9.91 17.36 2.90
N LEU A 69 8.89 17.28 2.06
CA LEU A 69 7.87 18.33 1.93
C LEU A 69 7.05 18.50 3.22
N ILE A 70 6.65 17.40 3.85
CA ILE A 70 5.90 17.44 5.12
C ILE A 70 6.77 17.99 6.25
N ARG A 71 8.03 17.55 6.32
CA ARG A 71 9.02 18.03 7.29
C ARG A 71 9.16 19.55 7.22
N ASP A 72 9.35 20.08 6.01
CA ASP A 72 9.54 21.52 5.81
C ASP A 72 8.26 22.30 6.14
N ALA A 73 7.09 21.79 5.76
CA ALA A 73 5.80 22.39 6.11
C ALA A 73 5.57 22.45 7.63
N ILE A 74 5.87 21.37 8.37
CA ILE A 74 5.71 21.30 9.82
C ILE A 74 6.61 22.32 10.54
N VAL A 75 7.82 22.55 10.04
CA VAL A 75 8.69 23.60 10.59
C VAL A 75 8.12 24.98 10.34
N THR A 76 7.52 25.23 9.17
CA THR A 76 6.80 26.48 8.90
C THR A 76 5.62 26.70 9.85
N PHE A 77 4.98 25.62 10.34
CA PHE A 77 3.91 25.70 11.36
C PHE A 77 4.41 25.98 12.79
N GLY A 78 5.73 26.07 13.02
CA GLY A 78 6.30 26.48 14.31
C GLY A 78 6.88 25.33 15.16
N TYR A 79 7.06 24.14 14.58
CA TYR A 79 7.81 23.08 15.24
C TYR A 79 9.33 23.35 15.25
N PRO A 80 10.11 22.73 16.16
CA PRO A 80 11.55 22.97 16.26
C PRO A 80 12.31 22.66 14.97
N ASP A 81 13.31 23.50 14.66
CA ASP A 81 14.16 23.32 13.47
C ASP A 81 14.96 22.01 13.47
N ALA A 82 15.16 21.38 14.63
CA ALA A 82 15.84 20.09 14.78
C ALA A 82 15.18 18.97 13.93
N ILE A 83 13.89 19.09 13.60
CA ILE A 83 13.17 18.12 12.75
C ILE A 83 13.74 18.07 11.32
N LYS A 84 14.38 19.15 10.86
CA LYS A 84 15.04 19.20 9.53
C LYS A 84 16.17 18.18 9.39
N GLU A 85 16.75 17.73 10.49
CA GLU A 85 17.84 16.74 10.50
C GLU A 85 17.33 15.32 10.22
N PHE A 86 16.02 15.08 10.35
CA PHE A 86 15.45 13.76 10.09
C PHE A 86 15.49 13.42 8.60
N LYS A 87 15.88 12.18 8.34
CA LYS A 87 15.92 11.57 7.01
C LYS A 87 14.94 10.41 6.95
N TYR A 88 14.31 10.26 5.80
CA TYR A 88 13.44 9.13 5.55
C TYR A 88 14.24 7.83 5.51
N ASP A 89 13.84 6.85 6.32
CA ASP A 89 14.36 5.49 6.29
C ASP A 89 13.28 4.54 5.74
N PRO A 90 13.45 3.98 4.53
CA PRO A 90 12.46 3.09 3.92
C PRO A 90 12.35 1.72 4.62
N THR A 91 13.29 1.39 5.51
CA THR A 91 13.29 0.07 6.19
C THR A 91 12.37 0.04 7.42
N PHE A 92 12.02 1.20 7.97
CA PHE A 92 11.20 1.30 9.17
C PHE A 92 9.69 1.15 8.91
N PRO A 93 9.06 1.94 8.01
CA PRO A 93 7.62 1.89 7.85
C PRO A 93 7.17 0.65 7.06
N VAL A 94 6.14 -0.02 7.55
CA VAL A 94 5.44 -1.09 6.84
C VAL A 94 3.99 -0.67 6.62
N ARG A 95 3.42 -0.98 5.45
CA ARG A 95 2.03 -0.65 5.16
C ARG A 95 1.06 -1.41 6.09
N GLY A 96 -0.03 -0.76 6.48
CA GLY A 96 -1.09 -1.36 7.31
C GLY A 96 -0.84 -1.28 8.82
N LEU A 97 0.03 -0.37 9.26
CA LEU A 97 0.21 -0.04 10.66
C LEU A 97 -0.88 0.91 11.14
N TRP A 98 -1.19 0.81 12.42
CA TRP A 98 -2.15 1.64 13.14
C TRP A 98 -1.38 2.66 13.96
N PHE A 99 -1.87 3.90 13.97
CA PHE A 99 -1.32 4.97 14.81
C PHE A 99 -2.28 5.25 15.96
N ASP A 100 -1.78 5.08 17.17
CA ASP A 100 -2.47 5.39 18.42
C ASP A 100 -2.21 6.85 18.79
N MET A 101 -3.26 7.67 18.73
CA MET A 101 -3.18 9.11 19.02
C MET A 101 -3.07 9.43 20.52
N GLU A 102 -3.49 8.51 21.40
CA GLU A 102 -3.49 8.75 22.85
C GLU A 102 -2.08 8.55 23.43
N TYR A 103 -1.43 7.45 23.05
CA TYR A 103 -0.11 7.08 23.57
C TYR A 103 1.03 7.29 22.56
N GLY A 104 0.72 7.69 21.32
CA GLY A 104 1.72 7.92 20.27
C GLY A 104 2.41 6.64 19.79
N ASN A 105 1.71 5.50 19.81
CA ASN A 105 2.26 4.21 19.44
C ASN A 105 1.96 3.85 17.98
N ILE A 106 2.88 3.12 17.36
CA ILE A 106 2.69 2.48 16.06
C ILE A 106 2.46 1.00 16.30
N ILE A 107 1.31 0.50 15.89
CA ILE A 107 0.81 -0.84 16.21
C ILE A 107 0.59 -1.66 14.93
N LYS A 108 1.08 -2.90 14.95
CA LYS A 108 0.70 -3.93 13.98
C LYS A 108 -0.26 -4.89 14.65
N ALA A 109 -1.49 -4.96 14.15
CA ALA A 109 -2.55 -5.82 14.69
C ALA A 109 -2.96 -6.90 13.69
N ASP A 110 -3.48 -8.00 14.22
CA ASP A 110 -4.16 -9.06 13.46
C ASP A 110 -5.63 -8.66 13.20
N PRO A 111 -6.38 -9.29 12.26
CA PRO A 111 -7.79 -8.97 12.04
C PRO A 111 -8.70 -9.14 13.26
N TYR A 112 -8.29 -9.95 14.25
CA TYR A 112 -8.99 -10.10 15.52
C TYR A 112 -8.67 -8.99 16.54
N GLY A 113 -7.83 -8.02 16.19
CA GLY A 113 -7.43 -6.91 17.07
C GLY A 113 -6.31 -7.25 18.06
N ASN A 114 -5.69 -8.41 17.94
CA ASN A 114 -4.53 -8.78 18.77
C ASN A 114 -3.29 -7.97 18.33
N ILE A 115 -2.56 -7.42 19.30
CA ILE A 115 -1.33 -6.66 19.05
C ILE A 115 -0.19 -7.65 18.76
N LEU A 116 0.36 -7.59 17.54
CA LEU A 116 1.51 -8.39 17.12
C LEU A 116 2.83 -7.67 17.41
N VAL A 117 2.87 -6.37 17.11
CA VAL A 117 4.03 -5.50 17.33
C VAL A 117 3.53 -4.15 17.79
N CYS A 118 4.20 -3.56 18.78
CA CYS A 118 3.95 -2.21 19.24
C CYS A 118 5.30 -1.48 19.35
N VAL A 119 5.37 -0.27 18.79
CA VAL A 119 6.56 0.56 18.76
C VAL A 119 6.21 1.95 19.25
N HIS A 120 7.01 2.48 20.18
CA HIS A 120 6.93 3.87 20.60
C HIS A 120 8.17 4.61 20.10
N GLY A 121 8.00 5.53 19.15
CA GLY A 121 9.11 6.10 18.39
C GLY A 121 9.88 5.00 17.65
N PHE A 122 11.13 4.74 18.04
CA PHE A 122 11.95 3.65 17.52
C PHE A 122 12.13 2.48 18.51
N LYS A 123 11.46 2.52 19.67
CA LYS A 123 11.58 1.50 20.71
C LYS A 123 10.48 0.46 20.56
N PHE A 124 10.87 -0.77 20.25
CA PHE A 124 9.97 -1.92 20.28
C PHE A 124 9.55 -2.22 21.72
N LEU A 125 8.24 -2.24 21.95
CA LEU A 125 7.66 -2.62 23.23
C LEU A 125 7.53 -4.15 23.27
N LYS A 126 7.98 -4.75 24.38
CA LYS A 126 7.81 -6.18 24.60
C LYS A 126 6.35 -6.45 24.92
N ILE A 127 5.67 -7.09 23.98
CA ILE A 127 4.36 -7.67 24.21
C ILE A 127 4.63 -8.99 24.93
N PHE A 128 4.60 -8.97 26.27
CA PHE A 128 4.45 -10.22 27.00
C PHE A 128 3.12 -10.87 26.58
N PRO A 129 2.98 -12.20 26.62
CA PRO A 129 1.66 -12.80 26.58
C PRO A 129 0.89 -12.20 27.75
N PHE A 130 0.04 -11.23 27.45
CA PHE A 130 -0.89 -10.69 28.42
C PHE A 130 -1.65 -11.93 28.88
N PRO A 131 -1.62 -12.33 30.17
CA PRO A 131 -2.65 -13.23 30.64
C PRO A 131 -3.95 -12.53 30.27
N LEU A 132 -4.95 -13.28 29.80
CA LEU A 132 -6.29 -12.78 29.59
C LEU A 132 -6.71 -12.04 30.88
N GLN A 133 -6.48 -10.73 30.92
CA GLN A 133 -6.92 -9.88 32.00
C GLN A 133 -8.41 -9.75 31.71
N GLU A 134 -9.20 -10.52 32.44
CA GLU A 134 -10.66 -10.49 32.40
C GLU A 134 -11.23 -9.09 32.71
N ASP A 135 -10.38 -8.13 33.07
CA ASP A 135 -10.75 -6.75 33.40
C ASP A 135 -10.24 -5.70 32.39
N ALA A 136 -9.67 -6.11 31.25
CA ALA A 136 -9.43 -5.17 30.18
C ALA A 136 -10.77 -4.85 29.49
N THR A 137 -11.41 -3.76 29.92
CA THR A 137 -12.34 -3.01 29.07
C THR A 137 -11.78 -3.06 27.65
N PRO A 138 -12.56 -3.53 26.67
CA PRO A 138 -11.99 -3.76 25.36
C PRO A 138 -11.42 -2.41 24.92
N ILE A 139 -10.16 -2.37 24.52
CA ILE A 139 -9.52 -1.18 23.92
C ILE A 139 -10.04 -1.03 22.47
N ILE A 140 -10.82 -2.02 22.00
CA ILE A 140 -11.30 -2.17 20.63
C ILE A 140 -12.76 -1.70 20.36
N PRO A 141 -13.66 -1.33 21.30
CA PRO A 141 -14.93 -0.71 20.93
C PRO A 141 -14.70 0.76 20.52
N PHE A 142 -13.59 1.39 20.94
CA PHE A 142 -13.31 2.79 20.60
C PHE A 142 -12.81 2.95 19.16
N ILE A 143 -12.01 1.99 18.69
CA ILE A 143 -11.55 1.96 17.30
C ILE A 143 -12.70 1.66 16.33
N PHE A 144 -13.66 0.80 16.70
CA PHE A 144 -14.82 0.54 15.84
C PHE A 144 -15.88 1.66 15.93
N SER A 145 -15.99 2.36 17.07
CA SER A 145 -16.96 3.46 17.23
C SER A 145 -16.64 4.71 16.41
N LEU A 146 -15.39 4.92 15.97
CA LEU A 146 -15.05 6.07 15.10
C LEU A 146 -15.30 5.79 13.61
N SER A 147 -15.40 4.53 13.18
CA SER A 147 -15.63 4.19 11.77
C SER A 147 -17.11 4.17 11.36
N CYS A 148 -18.06 4.30 12.30
CA CYS A 148 -19.51 4.27 12.04
C CYS A 148 -20.25 5.55 12.48
N LYS A 149 -19.56 6.66 12.73
CA LYS A 149 -20.17 7.99 12.84
C LYS A 149 -19.69 8.89 11.70
N ASN A 150 -20.18 8.59 10.51
CA ASN A 150 -20.50 9.53 9.43
C ASN A 150 -21.63 8.92 8.60
#